data_AF-A0A1D2RMZ7-F1
#
_entry.id   AF-A0A1D2RMZ7-F1
#
_cell.length_a   1.000
_cell.length_b   1.000
_cell.length_c   1.000
_cell.angle_alpha   90.00
_cell.angle_beta   90.00
_cell.angle_gamma   90.00
#
_symmetry.space_group_name_H-M   'P 1'
#
loop_
_entity.id
_entity.type
_entity.pdbx_description
1 polymer ?
#
loop_
_entity_poly.entity_id
_entity_poly.type
_entity_poly.pdbx_seq_one_letter_code
_entity_poly.pdbx_strand_id
1 'polypeptide(L)'
;MAGRKHHHVYVVELSRDVLNEPRFRRSNPGYVDGKPCVYVGMTGLDPDVRFDKHKAGIQANRFVTQYGLRLLPDLYEGFNPMRYQDALDREIEIGIDLRSAGFGVWQA
;
A
#
# COMPACT_ATOMS: atom_id res chain seq x y z
N MET A 1 -2.68 -16.42 -23.15
CA MET A 1 -2.79 -15.05 -23.71
C MET A 1 -2.05 -14.10 -22.79
N ALA A 2 -1.13 -13.31 -23.31
CA ALA A 2 -0.35 -12.37 -22.50
C ALA A 2 -1.22 -11.13 -22.22
N GLY A 3 -1.90 -11.09 -21.06
CA GLY A 3 -2.80 -9.98 -20.68
C GLY A 3 -2.14 -8.59 -20.77
N ARG A 4 -2.90 -7.55 -21.13
CA ARG A 4 -2.39 -6.17 -21.28
C ARG A 4 -1.77 -5.67 -19.96
N LYS A 5 -0.65 -4.94 -20.02
CA LYS A 5 -0.08 -4.25 -18.85
C LYS A 5 -0.99 -3.07 -18.48
N HIS A 6 -1.66 -3.17 -17.35
CA HIS A 6 -2.56 -2.15 -16.81
C HIS A 6 -2.75 -2.29 -15.29
N HIS A 7 -1.95 -3.14 -14.65
CA HIS A 7 -1.95 -3.26 -13.20
C HIS A 7 -0.84 -2.40 -12.63
N HIS A 8 -1.12 -1.81 -11.49
CA HIS A 8 -0.27 -0.88 -10.79
C HIS A 8 -0.14 -1.35 -9.35
N VAL A 9 1.08 -1.32 -8.81
CA VAL A 9 1.28 -1.27 -7.37
C VAL A 9 1.17 0.18 -6.90
N TYR A 10 0.80 0.39 -5.65
CA TYR A 10 0.76 1.71 -5.04
C TYR A 10 1.05 1.63 -3.54
N VAL A 11 1.61 2.71 -3.00
CA VAL A 11 1.90 2.88 -1.58
C VAL A 11 1.23 4.15 -1.08
N VAL A 12 0.45 4.03 -0.01
CA VAL A 12 -0.21 5.17 0.66
C VAL A 12 0.45 5.40 2.00
N GLU A 13 0.86 6.63 2.28
CA GLU A 13 1.24 7.06 3.62
C GLU A 13 0.02 7.08 4.54
N LEU A 14 0.11 6.44 5.70
CA LEU A 14 -0.91 6.43 6.73
C LEU A 14 -0.52 7.36 7.88
N SER A 15 -1.50 8.05 8.46
CA SER A 15 -1.34 8.74 9.74
C SER A 15 -0.81 7.77 10.79
N ARG A 16 0.11 8.25 11.64
CA ARG A 16 0.64 7.50 12.78
C ARG A 16 -0.45 7.06 13.76
N ASP A 17 -1.62 7.70 13.74
CA ASP A 17 -2.77 7.27 14.53
C ASP A 17 -3.21 5.83 14.24
N VAL A 18 -2.84 5.27 13.08
CA VAL A 18 -3.05 3.85 12.77
C VAL A 18 -2.34 2.91 13.75
N LEU A 19 -1.30 3.38 14.46
CA LEU A 19 -0.64 2.62 15.51
C LEU A 19 -1.55 2.39 16.73
N ASN A 20 -2.63 3.18 16.90
CA ASN A 20 -3.61 2.90 17.93
C ASN A 20 -4.45 1.66 17.61
N GLU A 21 -4.47 1.21 16.35
CA GLU A 21 -5.23 0.04 15.91
C GLU A 21 -4.52 -1.26 16.32
N PRO A 22 -5.11 -2.07 17.23
CA PRO A 22 -4.44 -3.28 17.72
C PRO A 22 -4.11 -4.27 16.61
N ARG A 23 -4.94 -4.33 15.57
CA ARG A 23 -4.71 -5.23 14.43
C ARG A 23 -3.49 -4.77 13.61
N PHE A 24 -3.34 -3.47 13.38
CA PHE A 24 -2.20 -2.93 12.64
C PHE A 24 -0.89 -3.17 13.39
N ARG A 25 -0.85 -2.89 14.70
CA ARG A 25 0.34 -3.15 15.54
C ARG A 25 0.73 -4.62 15.58
N ARG A 26 -0.24 -5.53 15.74
CA ARG A 26 0.05 -6.98 15.75
C ARG A 26 0.64 -7.47 14.43
N SER A 27 0.26 -6.87 13.30
CA SER A 27 0.85 -7.18 11.99
C SER A 27 2.24 -6.58 11.78
N ASN A 28 2.72 -5.73 12.70
CA ASN A 28 3.98 -5.00 12.59
C ASN A 28 4.84 -5.11 13.86
N PRO A 29 5.23 -6.33 14.28
CA PRO A 29 6.04 -6.53 15.48
C PRO A 29 7.45 -5.94 15.39
N GLY A 30 7.97 -5.75 14.16
CA GLY A 30 9.27 -5.14 13.89
C GLY A 30 9.23 -3.65 13.57
N TYR A 31 8.11 -2.97 13.83
CA TYR A 31 8.01 -1.52 13.60
C TYR A 31 9.04 -0.75 14.44
N VAL A 32 9.76 0.16 13.80
CA VAL A 32 10.73 1.05 14.45
C VAL A 32 10.07 2.41 14.67
N ASP A 33 10.08 2.89 15.91
CA ASP A 33 9.43 4.16 16.24
C ASP A 33 9.97 5.33 15.39
N GLY A 34 9.05 6.21 14.99
CA GLY A 34 9.32 7.32 14.08
C GLY A 34 9.34 6.97 12.59
N LYS A 35 9.44 5.68 12.19
CA LYS A 35 9.32 5.30 10.77
C LYS A 35 7.90 5.53 10.23
N PRO A 36 7.72 5.72 8.91
CA PRO A 36 6.40 5.87 8.33
C PRO A 36 5.54 4.61 8.50
N CYS A 37 4.22 4.82 8.60
CA CYS A 37 3.23 3.77 8.44
C CYS A 37 2.64 3.87 7.05
N VAL A 38 2.48 2.74 6.35
CA VAL A 38 2.05 2.70 4.95
C VAL A 38 1.06 1.57 4.70
N TYR A 39 0.22 1.76 3.69
CA TYR A 39 -0.56 0.70 3.05
C TYR A 39 0.07 0.38 1.69
N VAL A 40 0.25 -0.90 1.40
CA VAL A 40 0.72 -1.39 0.09
C VAL A 40 -0.41 -2.20 -0.55
N GLY A 41 -0.65 -1.98 -1.84
CA GLY A 41 -1.62 -2.77 -2.60
C GLY A 41 -1.39 -2.69 -4.10
N MET A 42 -2.19 -3.46 -4.84
CA MET A 42 -2.23 -3.40 -6.30
C MET A 42 -3.64 -3.08 -6.82
N THR A 43 -3.72 -2.60 -8.06
CA THR A 43 -4.99 -2.28 -8.72
C THR A 43 -4.86 -2.37 -10.24
N GLY A 44 -5.97 -2.64 -10.93
CA GLY A 44 -6.09 -2.45 -12.39
C GLY A 44 -6.50 -1.04 -12.81
N LEU A 45 -6.58 -0.11 -11.85
CA LEU A 45 -6.87 1.31 -12.06
C LEU A 45 -5.58 2.13 -11.98
N ASP A 46 -5.66 3.38 -12.38
CA ASP A 46 -4.65 4.36 -12.01
C ASP A 46 -4.57 4.52 -10.47
N PRO A 47 -3.35 4.60 -9.87
CA PRO A 47 -3.17 4.77 -8.42
C PRO A 47 -3.91 5.96 -7.81
N ASP A 48 -3.98 7.12 -8.49
CA ASP A 48 -4.70 8.29 -8.00
C ASP A 48 -6.20 7.99 -7.92
N VAL A 49 -6.75 7.43 -9.00
CA VAL A 49 -8.16 7.00 -9.05
C VAL A 49 -8.46 5.95 -7.98
N ARG A 50 -7.53 5.01 -7.75
CA ARG A 50 -7.68 3.99 -6.71
C ARG A 50 -7.68 4.61 -5.32
N PHE A 51 -6.82 5.59 -5.07
CA PHE A 51 -6.74 6.32 -3.81
C PHE A 51 -8.01 7.14 -3.57
N ASP A 52 -8.50 7.87 -4.56
CA ASP A 52 -9.77 8.61 -4.47
C ASP A 52 -10.95 7.70 -4.12
N LYS A 53 -11.04 6.52 -4.76
CA LYS A 53 -12.05 5.52 -4.42
C LYS A 53 -11.96 5.06 -2.96
N HIS A 54 -10.74 4.85 -2.43
CA HIS A 54 -10.57 4.52 -1.02
C HIS A 54 -11.07 5.64 -0.10
N LYS A 55 -10.73 6.90 -0.43
CA LYS A 55 -11.14 8.07 0.36
C LYS A 55 -12.66 8.30 0.28
N ALA A 56 -13.30 7.93 -0.82
CA ALA A 56 -14.75 7.94 -1.00
C ALA A 56 -15.47 6.71 -0.39
N GLY A 57 -14.74 5.74 0.18
CA GLY A 57 -15.33 4.52 0.75
C GLY A 57 -15.80 3.49 -0.28
N ILE A 58 -15.38 3.62 -1.54
CA ILE A 58 -15.77 2.74 -2.65
C ILE A 58 -14.73 1.64 -2.84
N GLN A 59 -15.12 0.38 -2.65
CA GLN A 59 -14.22 -0.78 -2.71
C GLN A 59 -12.94 -0.53 -1.87
N ALA A 60 -13.14 -0.01 -0.66
CA ALA A 60 -12.09 0.63 0.12
C ALA A 60 -11.52 -0.25 1.23
N ASN A 61 -10.27 0.02 1.60
CA ASN A 61 -9.64 -0.52 2.78
C ASN A 61 -9.81 0.46 3.94
N ARG A 62 -10.27 -0.03 5.10
CA ARG A 62 -10.54 0.80 6.29
C ARG A 62 -9.35 1.68 6.69
N PHE A 63 -8.13 1.16 6.65
CA PHE A 63 -6.95 1.92 7.04
C PHE A 63 -6.62 3.04 6.06
N VAL A 64 -6.78 2.80 4.75
CA VAL A 64 -6.60 3.85 3.75
C VAL A 64 -7.69 4.92 3.86
N THR A 65 -8.95 4.50 4.06
CA THR A 65 -10.06 5.45 4.25
C THR A 65 -9.84 6.34 5.46
N GLN A 66 -9.56 5.75 6.63
CA GLN A 66 -9.47 6.46 7.91
C GLN A 66 -8.14 7.19 8.10
N TYR A 67 -7.02 6.57 7.70
CA TYR A 67 -5.68 7.07 8.00
C TYR A 67 -4.87 7.47 6.76
N GLY A 68 -5.32 7.16 5.55
CA GLY A 68 -4.58 7.49 4.32
C GLY A 68 -4.43 9.00 4.13
N LEU A 69 -3.18 9.45 3.99
CA LEU A 69 -2.76 10.85 3.85
C LEU A 69 -2.48 11.20 2.38
N ARG A 70 -1.61 10.44 1.71
CA ARG A 70 -1.19 10.67 0.32
C ARG A 70 -0.52 9.42 -0.27
N LEU A 71 -0.40 9.39 -1.59
CA LEU A 71 0.46 8.42 -2.27
C LEU A 71 1.95 8.74 -2.04
N LEU A 72 2.80 7.72 -2.06
CA LEU A 72 4.26 7.82 -2.02
C LEU A 72 4.86 7.25 -3.33
N PRO A 73 4.83 8.01 -4.43
CA PRO A 73 5.13 7.48 -5.76
C PRO A 73 6.58 7.00 -5.94
N ASP A 74 7.53 7.63 -5.24
CA ASP A 74 8.94 7.23 -5.20
C ASP A 74 9.16 5.75 -4.79
N LEU A 75 8.19 5.15 -4.09
CA LEU A 75 8.26 3.76 -3.64
C LEU A 75 7.76 2.75 -4.68
N TYR A 76 7.10 3.18 -5.75
CA TYR A 76 6.37 2.24 -6.61
C TYR A 76 6.27 2.61 -8.10
N GLU A 77 6.37 3.89 -8.48
CA GLU A 77 6.12 4.31 -9.87
C GLU A 77 7.03 3.64 -10.89
N GLY A 78 8.31 3.45 -10.53
CA GLY A 78 9.30 2.83 -11.41
C GLY A 78 8.98 1.39 -11.84
N PHE A 79 8.04 0.71 -11.16
CA PHE A 79 7.60 -0.63 -11.53
C PHE A 79 6.41 -0.62 -12.48
N ASN A 80 5.62 0.46 -12.52
CA ASN A 80 4.34 0.49 -13.20
C ASN A 80 4.46 0.87 -14.70
N PRO A 81 3.56 0.38 -15.57
CA PRO A 81 2.53 -0.63 -15.33
C PRO A 81 3.03 -2.07 -15.55
N MET A 82 2.34 -3.01 -14.90
CA MET A 82 2.66 -4.44 -14.87
C MET A 82 1.52 -5.32 -15.37
N ARG A 83 1.82 -6.61 -15.57
CA ARG A 83 0.80 -7.66 -15.67
C ARG A 83 0.25 -7.93 -14.27
N TYR A 84 -0.93 -8.56 -14.20
CA TYR A 84 -1.55 -8.90 -12.92
C TYR A 84 -0.63 -9.70 -11.99
N GLN A 85 -0.01 -10.78 -12.51
CA GLN A 85 0.88 -11.62 -11.70
C GLN A 85 2.12 -10.84 -11.23
N ASP A 86 2.78 -10.11 -12.13
CA ASP A 86 3.95 -9.28 -11.78
C ASP A 86 3.60 -8.23 -10.71
N ALA A 87 2.39 -7.64 -10.76
CA ALA A 87 1.93 -6.66 -9.77
C ALA A 87 1.65 -7.29 -8.40
N LEU A 88 1.09 -8.50 -8.36
CA LEU A 88 0.92 -9.27 -7.12
C LEU A 88 2.27 -9.58 -6.46
N ASP A 89 3.21 -10.08 -7.25
CA ASP A 89 4.54 -10.45 -6.74
C ASP A 89 5.27 -9.18 -6.24
N ARG A 90 5.18 -8.08 -6.99
CA ARG A 90 5.76 -6.79 -6.62
C ARG A 90 5.16 -6.18 -5.36
N GLU A 91 3.85 -6.31 -5.16
CA GLU A 91 3.18 -5.85 -3.93
C GLU A 91 3.75 -6.55 -2.70
N ILE A 92 3.98 -7.87 -2.80
CA ILE A 92 4.58 -8.69 -1.74
C ILE A 92 6.02 -8.23 -1.47
N GLU A 93 6.85 -8.08 -2.52
CA GLU A 93 8.23 -7.63 -2.40
C GLU A 93 8.33 -6.27 -1.69
N ILE A 94 7.56 -5.27 -2.14
CA ILE A 94 7.52 -3.94 -1.51
C ILE A 94 7.12 -4.05 -0.03
N GLY A 95 6.12 -4.88 0.28
CA GLY A 95 5.68 -5.12 1.65
C GLY A 95 6.75 -5.74 2.53
N ILE A 96 7.58 -6.64 2.01
CA ILE A 96 8.69 -7.27 2.73
C ILE A 96 9.82 -6.26 2.95
N ASP A 97 10.20 -5.53 1.92
CA ASP A 97 11.31 -4.57 1.95
C ASP A 97 11.05 -3.44 2.95
N LEU A 98 9.83 -2.87 2.92
CA LEU A 98 9.44 -1.79 3.83
C LEU A 98 9.37 -2.27 5.29
N ARG A 99 8.83 -3.47 5.54
CA ARG A 99 8.84 -4.06 6.91
C ARG A 99 10.26 -4.30 7.39
N SER A 100 11.14 -4.81 6.53
CA SER A 100 12.56 -5.03 6.85
C SER A 100 13.30 -3.71 7.14
N ALA A 101 12.88 -2.61 6.52
CA ALA A 101 13.37 -1.25 6.80
C ALA A 101 12.75 -0.60 8.07
N GLY A 102 11.89 -1.32 8.80
CA GLY A 102 11.26 -0.89 10.05
C GLY A 102 9.96 -0.11 9.89
N PHE A 103 9.38 -0.04 8.69
CA PHE A 103 8.10 0.64 8.46
C PHE A 103 6.94 -0.14 9.08
N GLY A 104 5.88 0.58 9.44
CA GLY A 104 4.60 -0.04 9.77
C GLY A 104 3.85 -0.30 8.47
N VAL A 105 3.62 -1.56 8.09
CA VAL A 105 3.04 -1.90 6.79
C VAL A 105 1.73 -2.66 6.97
N TRP A 106 0.68 -2.15 6.32
CA TRP A 106 -0.53 -2.91 6.09
C TRP A 106 -0.63 -3.36 4.64
N GLN A 107 -0.95 -4.64 4.47
CA GLN A 107 -1.13 -5.29 3.18
C GLN A 107 -2.27 -6.29 3.36
N ALA A 108 -3.37 -6.12 2.62
CA ALA A 108 -4.57 -6.93 2.71
C ALA A 108 -5.40 -6.83 1.43
#